data_AF-A0A7X1L388-F1
#
_entry.id   AF-A0A7X1L388-F1
#
_cell.length_a   1.000
_cell.length_b   1.000
_cell.length_c   1.000
_cell.angle_alpha   90.00
_cell.angle_beta   90.00
_cell.angle_gamma   90.00
#
_symmetry.space_group_name_H-M   'P 1'
#
loop_
_entity.id
_entity.type
_entity.pdbx_description
1 polymer ?
#
loop_
_entity_poly.entity_id
_entity_poly.type
_entity_poly.pdbx_seq_one_letter_code
_entity_poly.pdbx_strand_id
1 'polypeptide(L)'
;MGSERDVESAYSVNGVPIRLTYERWFHITENHDDLASYYFEVLEAVEKPDFIIMGNKGSLKATKNLGKNKWLVVVYREISKED
;
A
#
# COMPACT_ATOMS: atom_id res chain seq x y z
N MET A 1 -23.19 -9.49 13.74
CA MET A 1 -22.22 -10.39 14.41
C MET A 1 -20.94 -10.31 13.58
N GLY A 2 -19.89 -9.69 14.12
CA GLY A 2 -18.54 -9.64 13.53
C GLY A 2 -18.36 -8.71 12.32
N SER A 3 -18.23 -7.41 12.54
CA SER A 3 -17.64 -6.50 11.54
C SER A 3 -16.13 -6.76 11.47
N GLU A 4 -15.70 -7.68 10.62
CA GLU A 4 -14.30 -7.90 10.22
C GLU A 4 -14.01 -7.26 8.84
N ARG A 5 -14.65 -6.14 8.51
CA ARG A 5 -14.75 -5.66 7.12
C ARG A 5 -13.97 -4.39 6.75
N ASP A 6 -13.04 -3.93 7.58
CA ASP A 6 -12.31 -2.68 7.34
C ASP A 6 -10.78 -2.87 7.37
N VAL A 7 -10.32 -4.10 7.10
CA VAL A 7 -8.93 -4.41 6.80
C VAL A 7 -8.85 -4.83 5.34
N GLU A 8 -8.25 -3.99 4.50
CA GLU A 8 -7.77 -4.47 3.21
C GLU A 8 -6.34 -4.94 3.34
N SER A 9 -6.12 -6.11 2.75
CA SER A 9 -4.82 -6.75 2.69
C SER A 9 -4.44 -6.90 1.22
N ALA A 10 -3.32 -6.28 0.85
CA ALA A 10 -2.70 -6.46 -0.46
C ALA A 10 -1.53 -7.43 -0.32
N TYR A 11 -1.32 -8.30 -1.30
CA TYR A 11 -0.14 -9.16 -1.32
C TYR A 11 1.00 -8.41 -2.01
N SER A 12 2.16 -8.32 -1.36
CA SER A 12 3.35 -7.83 -2.03
C SER A 12 3.75 -8.77 -3.18
N VAL A 13 4.65 -8.31 -4.05
CA VAL A 13 5.21 -9.16 -5.13
C VAL A 13 5.91 -10.43 -4.61
N ASN A 14 6.34 -10.47 -3.34
CA ASN A 14 6.92 -11.65 -2.72
C ASN A 14 5.87 -12.57 -2.06
N GLY A 15 4.60 -12.22 -2.19
CA GLY A 15 3.45 -12.89 -1.58
C GLY A 15 3.34 -12.65 -0.08
N VAL A 16 3.90 -11.55 0.43
CA VAL A 16 3.78 -11.17 1.85
C VAL A 16 2.51 -10.33 2.01
N PRO A 17 1.56 -10.72 2.89
CA PRO A 17 0.36 -9.92 3.11
C PRO A 17 0.73 -8.60 3.79
N ILE A 18 0.31 -7.48 3.19
CA ILE A 18 0.44 -6.13 3.72
C ILE A 18 -0.96 -5.66 4.12
N ARG A 19 -1.19 -5.53 5.42
CA ARG A 19 -2.47 -5.07 5.98
C ARG A 19 -2.48 -3.56 6.12
N LEU A 20 -3.41 -2.91 5.44
CA LEU A 20 -3.73 -1.51 5.63
C LEU A 20 -5.08 -1.42 6.34
N THR A 21 -5.07 -1.05 7.62
CA THR A 21 -6.31 -0.84 8.37
C THR A 21 -6.95 0.47 7.94
N TYR A 22 -8.28 0.49 7.82
CA TYR A 22 -9.02 1.71 7.48
C TYR A 22 -8.72 2.84 8.46
N GLU A 23 -8.53 2.56 9.75
CA GLU A 23 -8.15 3.57 10.75
C GLU A 23 -6.80 4.23 10.45
N ARG A 24 -5.80 3.49 9.95
CA ARG A 24 -4.50 4.08 9.57
C ARG A 24 -4.62 4.89 8.31
N TRP A 25 -5.41 4.41 7.34
CA TRP A 25 -5.70 5.16 6.12
C TRP A 25 -6.46 6.45 6.40
N PHE A 26 -7.48 6.39 7.25
CA PHE A 26 -8.32 7.51 7.63
C PHE A 26 -7.49 8.66 8.23
N HIS A 27 -6.57 8.36 9.16
CA HIS A 27 -5.67 9.38 9.71
C HIS A 27 -4.75 10.03 8.65
N ILE A 28 -4.37 9.29 7.60
CA ILE A 28 -3.58 9.83 6.47
C ILE A 28 -4.44 10.76 5.62
N THR A 29 -5.68 10.36 5.32
CA THR A 29 -6.62 11.13 4.50
C THR A 29 -7.21 12.33 5.22
N GLU A 30 -7.33 12.31 6.55
CA GLU A 30 -7.81 13.46 7.34
C GLU A 30 -7.00 14.73 7.11
N ASN A 31 -5.70 14.59 6.83
CA ASN A 31 -4.83 15.72 6.50
C ASN A 31 -4.61 15.91 4.99
N HIS A 32 -4.97 14.91 4.19
CA HIS A 32 -4.73 14.87 2.75
C HIS A 32 -5.90 14.18 2.05
N ASP A 33 -7.02 14.90 1.90
CA ASP A 33 -8.23 14.38 1.25
C ASP A 33 -7.95 13.93 -0.20
N ASP A 34 -7.01 14.59 -0.88
CA ASP A 34 -6.52 14.19 -2.20
C ASP A 34 -5.98 12.75 -2.24
N LEU A 35 -5.42 12.24 -1.13
CA LEU A 35 -4.92 10.87 -1.03
C LEU A 35 -6.05 9.84 -0.94
N ALA A 36 -7.25 10.22 -0.46
CA ALA A 36 -8.38 9.32 -0.28
C ALA A 36 -8.81 8.63 -1.57
N SER A 37 -8.66 9.34 -2.70
CA SER A 37 -8.96 8.79 -4.04
C SER A 37 -7.95 7.72 -4.49
N TYR A 38 -6.72 7.74 -3.97
CA TYR A 38 -5.63 6.83 -4.37
C TYR A 38 -5.58 5.55 -3.56
N TYR A 39 -6.56 5.28 -2.68
CA TYR A 39 -6.55 4.11 -1.82
C TYR A 39 -6.40 2.79 -2.59
N PHE A 40 -7.22 2.60 -3.62
CA PHE A 40 -7.13 1.42 -4.50
C PHE A 40 -5.82 1.39 -5.29
N GLU A 41 -5.33 2.54 -5.73
CA GLU A 41 -4.07 2.66 -6.46
C GLU A 41 -2.86 2.29 -5.57
N VAL A 42 -2.92 2.57 -4.28
CA VAL A 42 -1.91 2.17 -3.29
C VAL A 42 -1.89 0.65 -3.15
N LEU A 43 -3.05 0.02 -2.99
CA LEU A 43 -3.15 -1.45 -2.90
C LEU A 43 -2.65 -2.10 -4.19
N GLU A 44 -3.10 -1.61 -5.33
CA GLU A 44 -2.62 -2.09 -6.62
C GLU A 44 -1.12 -1.86 -6.83
N ALA A 45 -0.54 -0.77 -6.32
CA ALA A 45 0.91 -0.55 -6.41
C ALA A 45 1.69 -1.56 -5.57
N VAL A 46 1.13 -2.05 -4.46
CA VAL A 46 1.74 -3.14 -3.69
C VAL A 46 1.64 -4.48 -4.43
N GLU A 47 0.49 -4.78 -5.04
CA GLU A 47 0.26 -6.04 -5.76
C GLU A 47 0.94 -6.10 -7.14
N LYS A 48 0.87 -5.01 -7.89
CA LYS A 48 1.35 -4.88 -9.28
C LYS A 48 2.07 -3.55 -9.50
N PRO A 49 3.24 -3.35 -8.87
CA PRO A 49 4.10 -2.20 -9.18
C PRO A 49 4.72 -2.34 -10.56
N ASP A 50 5.04 -1.20 -11.20
CA ASP A 50 5.88 -1.17 -12.41
C ASP A 50 7.32 -1.59 -12.07
N PHE A 51 7.82 -1.16 -10.92
CA PHE A 51 9.10 -1.59 -10.38
C PHE A 51 9.18 -1.39 -8.87
N ILE A 52 10.06 -2.15 -8.22
CA ILE A 52 10.31 -2.06 -6.78
C ILE A 52 11.75 -1.65 -6.55
N ILE A 53 11.92 -0.65 -5.70
CA ILE A 53 13.24 -0.22 -5.22
C ILE A 53 13.41 -0.73 -3.79
N MET A 54 14.45 -1.53 -3.56
CA MET A 54 14.86 -1.89 -2.21
C MET A 54 15.48 -0.68 -1.53
N GLY A 55 14.83 -0.23 -0.45
CA GLY A 55 15.35 0.78 0.46
C GLY A 55 16.23 0.17 1.54
N ASN A 56 16.66 1.02 2.47
CA ASN A 56 17.53 0.58 3.56
C ASN A 56 16.72 -0.17 4.64
N LYS A 57 17.37 -1.09 5.38
CA LYS A 57 16.77 -1.88 6.48
C LYS A 57 15.54 -2.74 6.08
N GLY A 58 15.49 -3.23 4.84
CA GLY A 58 14.41 -4.11 4.36
C GLY A 58 13.12 -3.37 4.02
N SER A 59 13.19 -2.07 3.76
CA SER A 59 12.06 -1.32 3.18
C SER A 59 11.97 -1.58 1.68
N LEU A 60 10.76 -1.67 1.14
CA LEU A 60 10.48 -1.78 -0.29
C LEU A 60 9.69 -0.56 -0.72
N LYS A 61 10.02 -0.04 -1.90
CA LYS A 61 9.32 1.08 -2.52
C LYS A 61 8.70 0.59 -3.82
N ALA A 62 7.43 0.20 -3.76
CA ALA A 62 6.63 -0.07 -4.94
C ALA A 62 6.37 1.25 -5.67
N THR A 63 6.77 1.33 -6.93
CA THR A 63 6.50 2.49 -7.76
C THR A 63 5.56 2.09 -8.88
N LYS A 64 4.47 2.82 -9.03
CA LYS A 64 3.45 2.63 -10.07
C LYS A 64 3.24 3.92 -10.85
N ASN A 65 3.19 3.81 -12.17
CA ASN A 65 2.87 4.94 -13.03
C ASN A 65 1.35 5.12 -13.10
N LEU A 66 0.85 6.30 -12.70
CA LEU A 66 -0.58 6.64 -12.73
C LEU A 66 -0.98 7.41 -13.99
N GLY A 67 -0.12 7.49 -15.00
CA GLY A 67 -0.34 8.21 -16.25
C GLY A 67 0.51 9.48 -16.35
N LYS A 68 -0.01 10.51 -17.06
CA LYS A 68 0.70 11.72 -17.52
C LYS A 68 1.56 12.39 -16.44
N ASN A 69 2.81 11.92 -16.29
CA ASN A 69 3.82 12.36 -15.34
C ASN A 69 3.45 12.22 -13.85
N LYS A 70 2.49 11.35 -13.51
CA LYS A 70 2.18 11.03 -12.11
C LYS A 70 2.76 9.66 -11.74
N TRP A 71 3.49 9.63 -10.64
CA TRP A 71 4.07 8.42 -10.09
C TRP A 71 3.59 8.26 -8.65
N LEU A 72 3.07 7.08 -8.34
CA LEU A 72 2.72 6.68 -6.99
C LEU A 72 3.86 5.82 -6.44
N VAL A 73 4.42 6.24 -5.31
CA VAL A 73 5.46 5.49 -4.61
C VAL A 73 4.92 5.05 -3.26
N VAL A 74 4.66 3.75 -3.12
CA VAL A 74 4.22 3.14 -1.88
C VAL A 74 5.42 2.52 -1.19
N VAL A 75 5.77 3.07 -0.03
CA VAL A 75 6.84 2.52 0.81
C VAL A 75 6.22 1.59 1.83
N TYR A 76 6.60 0.32 1.77
CA TYR A 76 6.14 -0.69 2.71
C TYR A 76 7.30 -1.54 3.20
N ARG A 77 7.06 -2.33 4.25
CA ARG A 77 8.04 -3.28 4.77
C ARG A 77 7.36 -4.61 4.92
N GLU A 78 8.01 -5.65 4.44
CA GLU A 78 7.59 -7.02 4.62
C GLU A 78 8.06 -7.47 6.02
N ILE A 79 7.12 -7.73 6.92
CA ILE A 79 7.43 -8.13 8.29
C ILE A 79 7.53 -9.66 8.37
N SER A 80 6.51 -10.40 7.92
CA SER A 80 6.53 -11.87 7.78
C SER A 80 5.28 -12.36 7.03
N LYS A 81 5.34 -13.57 6.45
CA LYS A 81 4.23 -14.22 5.73
C LYS A 81 3.13 -14.78 6.64
N GLU A 82 3.37 -14.82 7.94
CA GLU A 82 2.57 -15.57 8.94
C GLU A 82 1.99 -14.70 10.08
N ASP A 83 1.99 -13.37 9.96
CA ASP A 83 1.36 -12.45 10.94
C ASP A 83 -0.02 -11.95 10.48
#